data_AF-A0A663MQ31-F1
#
_entry.id   AF-A0A663MQ31-F1
#
_cell.length_a   1.000
_cell.length_b   1.000
_cell.length_c   1.000
_cell.angle_alpha   90.00
_cell.angle_beta   90.00
_cell.angle_gamma   90.00
#
_symmetry.space_group_name_H-M   'P 1'
#
loop_
_entity.id
_entity.type
_entity.pdbx_description
1 polymer ?
#
loop_
_entity_poly.entity_id
_entity_poly.type
_entity_poly.pdbx_seq_one_letter_code
_entity_poly.pdbx_strand_id
1 'polypeptide(L)' 'TYAIRRIRDAFRENKNIKDSEKIEELVNKAKANLEVIHRQVTISQLYSTQKLVIENPGNT' A
#
# COMPACT_ATOMS: atom_id res chain seq x y z
N THR A 1 -8.06 2.43 4.22
CA THR A 1 -6.87 1.67 4.71
C THR A 1 -5.59 2.40 4.37
N TYR A 2 -4.62 2.44 5.29
CA TYR A 2 -3.38 3.24 5.21
C TYR A 2 -2.52 2.98 3.97
N ALA A 3 -2.29 1.71 3.61
CA ALA A 3 -1.43 1.33 2.48
C ALA A 3 -1.90 1.95 1.15
N ILE A 4 -3.21 1.89 0.87
CA ILE A 4 -3.81 2.48 -0.33
C ILE A 4 -3.61 4.00 -0.37
N ARG A 5 -3.81 4.68 0.77
CA ARG A 5 -3.59 6.13 0.89
C ARG A 5 -2.13 6.48 0.63
N ARG A 6 -1.20 5.81 1.32
CA ARG A 6 0.23 6.06 1.21
C ARG A 6 0.78 5.84 -0.20
N ILE A 7 0.31 4.80 -0.89
CA ILE A 7 0.66 4.53 -2.30
C ILE A 7 0.16 5.66 -3.17
N ARG A 8 -1.13 6.02 -3.07
CA ARG A 8 -1.70 7.09 -3.89
C ARG A 8 -0.96 8.42 -3.71
N ASP A 9 -0.63 8.77 -2.47
CA ASP A 9 0.10 10.00 -2.16
C ASP A 9 1.51 9.94 -2.75
N ALA A 10 2.24 8.83 -2.57
CA ALA A 10 3.59 8.67 -3.12
C ALA A 10 3.62 8.79 -4.65
N PHE A 11 2.66 8.19 -5.36
CA PHE A 11 2.59 8.29 -6.82
C PHE A 11 2.23 9.71 -7.28
N ARG A 12 1.38 10.43 -6.54
CA ARG A 12 1.05 11.83 -6.84
C ARG A 12 2.23 12.77 -6.60
N GLU A 13 2.94 12.60 -5.49
CA GLU A 13 4.14 13.38 -5.13
C GLU A 13 5.21 13.30 -6.23
N ASN A 14 5.38 12.12 -6.84
CA ASN A 14 6.43 11.87 -7.84
C ASN A 14 5.96 12.07 -9.30
N LYS A 15 4.72 12.52 -9.53
CA LYS A 15 4.11 12.61 -10.88
C LYS A 15 4.92 13.47 -11.88
N ASN A 16 5.60 14.49 -11.39
CA ASN A 16 6.26 15.49 -12.25
C ASN A 16 7.75 15.21 -12.49
N ILE A 17 8.27 14.10 -11.96
CA ILE A 17 9.66 13.69 -12.21
C ILE A 17 9.79 13.31 -13.68
N LYS A 18 10.80 13.85 -14.36
CA LYS A 18 11.09 13.61 -15.78
C LYS A 18 12.42 12.91 -16.01
N ASP A 19 13.22 12.79 -14.96
CA ASP A 19 14.49 12.08 -14.99
C ASP A 19 14.24 10.56 -15.04
N SER A 20 14.72 9.93 -16.12
CA SER A 20 14.50 8.51 -16.37
C SER A 20 15.16 7.63 -15.31
N GLU A 21 16.35 7.98 -14.82
CA GLU A 21 17.05 7.19 -13.80
C GLU A 21 16.29 7.23 -12.47
N LYS A 22 15.80 8.42 -12.11
CA LYS A 22 15.02 8.59 -10.89
C LYS A 22 13.67 7.87 -10.96
N ILE A 23 13.02 7.87 -12.12
CA ILE A 23 11.78 7.11 -12.33
C ILE A 23 12.06 5.62 -12.15
N GLU A 24 13.13 5.09 -12.74
CA GLU A 24 13.46 3.67 -12.63
C GLU A 24 13.75 3.25 -11.18
N GLU A 25 14.50 4.07 -10.43
CA GLU A 25 14.74 3.84 -9.00
C GLU A 25 13.42 3.77 -8.20
N LEU A 26 12.50 4.72 -8.45
CA LEU A 26 11.20 4.78 -7.78
C LEU A 26 10.30 3.60 -8.16
N VAL A 27 10.33 3.16 -9.41
CA VAL A 27 9.60 1.99 -9.89
C VAL A 27 10.14 0.71 -9.25
N ASN A 28 11.46 0.56 -9.15
CA ASN A 28 12.08 -0.60 -8.49
C ASN A 28 11.73 -0.63 -7.00
N LYS A 29 11.71 0.54 -6.33
CA LYS A 29 11.20 0.67 -4.96
C LYS A 29 9.71 0.30 -4.85
N ALA A 30 8.89 0.70 -5.82
CA ALA A 30 7.47 0.35 -5.85
C ALA A 30 7.25 -1.17 -5.97
N LYS A 31 8.03 -1.85 -6.82
CA LYS A 31 8.01 -3.32 -6.95
C LYS A 31 8.39 -4.01 -5.63
N ALA A 32 9.45 -3.57 -4.97
CA ALA A 32 9.85 -4.12 -3.68
C ALA A 32 8.74 -3.96 -2.61
N ASN A 33 8.09 -2.79 -2.57
CA ASN A 33 6.98 -2.53 -1.67
C ASN A 33 5.74 -3.40 -1.99
N LEU A 34 5.48 -3.68 -3.27
CA LEU A 34 4.38 -4.56 -3.68
C LEU A 34 4.57 -5.97 -3.14
N GLU A 35 5.78 -6.52 -3.24
CA GLU A 35 6.13 -7.83 -2.67
C GLU A 35 5.96 -7.90 -1.15
N VAL A 36 6.25 -6.80 -0.45
CA VAL A 36 6.01 -6.70 1.00
C VAL A 36 4.51 -6.73 1.30
N ILE A 37 3.70 -5.99 0.55
CA ILE A 37 2.25 -5.94 0.73
C ILE A 37 1.63 -7.31 0.45
N HIS A 38 2.06 -8.02 -0.60
CA HIS A 38 1.60 -9.37 -0.88
C HIS A 38 1.85 -10.32 0.30
N ARG A 39 3.09 -10.35 0.81
CA ARG A 39 3.44 -11.18 1.97
C ARG A 39 2.61 -10.82 3.21
N GLN A 40 2.44 -9.53 3.48
CA GLN A 40 1.62 -9.06 4.62
C GLN A 40 0.15 -9.47 4.48
N VAL A 41 -0.44 -9.35 3.29
CA VAL A 41 -1.82 -9.77 3.06
C VAL A 41 -1.97 -11.28 3.24
N THR A 42 -1.05 -12.08 2.71
CA THR A 42 -1.08 -13.54 2.88
C THR A 42 -0.97 -13.93 4.35
N ILE A 43 -0.03 -13.34 5.11
CA ILE A 43 0.11 -13.60 6.55
C ILE A 43 -1.15 -13.17 7.30
N SER A 44 -1.72 -12.00 6.98
CA SER A 44 -2.94 -11.50 7.61
C SER A 44 -4.15 -12.41 7.35
N GLN A 45 -4.22 -13.04 6.17
CA GLN A 45 -5.26 -14.02 5.85
C GLN A 45 -5.08 -15.32 6.63
N LEU A 46 -3.84 -15.80 6.79
CA LEU A 46 -3.53 -17.01 7.56
C LEU A 46 -3.81 -16.83 9.06
N TYR A 47 -3.53 -15.65 9.60
CA TYR A 47 -3.72 -15.30 11.02
C TYR A 47 -4.77 -14.20 11.19
N SER A 48 -5.93 -14.37 10.56
CA SER A 48 -7.00 -13.37 10.61
C SER A 48 -7.56 -13.21 12.02
N THR A 49 -7.89 -11.99 12.40
CA THR A 49 -8.53 -11.64 13.68
C THR A 49 -9.94 -11.11 13.45
N GLN A 50 -10.70 -10.92 14.53
CA GLN A 50 -12.00 -10.26 14.46
C GLN A 50 -11.83 -8.81 13.95
N LYS A 51 -12.80 -8.35 13.18
CA LYS A 51 -12.86 -6.97 12.68
C LYS A 51 -13.03 -5.98 13.83
N LEU A 52 -12.49 -4.78 13.67
CA LEU A 52 -12.70 -3.68 14.60
C LEU A 52 -14.17 -3.25 14.61
N VAL A 53 -14.63 -2.71 15.73
CA VAL A 53 -16.01 -2.21 15.91
C VAL A 53 -16.40 -1.19 14.83
N ILE A 54 -15.45 -0.35 14.42
CA ILE A 54 -15.65 0.68 13.38
C ILE A 54 -15.80 0.11 11.96
N GLU A 55 -15.55 -1.18 11.75
CA GLU A 55 -15.73 -1.85 10.46
C GLU A 55 -17.14 -2.43 10.30
N ASN A 56 -17.97 -2.39 11.35
CA ASN A 56 -19.36 -2.85 11.33
C ASN A 56 -20.33 -1.68 11.16
N PRO A 57 -21.02 -1.56 10.01
CA PRO A 57 -21.93 -0.45 9.72
C PRO A 57 -23.26 -0.49 10.51
N GLY A 58 -23.49 -1.53 11.33
CA GLY A 58 -24.69 -1.68 12.17
C GLY A 58 -24.55 -1.17 13.61
N ASN A 59 -23.41 -0.57 13.96
CA ASN A 59 -23.11 -0.06 15.31
C ASN A 59 -23.21 1.49 15.42
N THR A 60 -23.80 2.14 14.42
CA THR A 60 -24.20 3.55 14.41
C THR A 60 -25.69 3.64 14.18
#